data_AF-A0A971ENT5-F1
#
_entry.id   AF-A0A971ENT5-F1
#
_cell.length_a   1.000
_cell.length_b   1.000
_cell.length_c   1.000
_cell.angle_alpha   90.00
_cell.angle_beta   90.00
_cell.angle_gamma   90.00
#
_symmetry.space_group_name_H-M   'P 1'
#
loop_
_entity.id
_entity.type
_entity.pdbx_description
1 polymer ?
#
loop_
_entity_poly.entity_id
_entity_poly.type
_entity_poly.pdbx_seq_one_letter_code
_entity_poly.pdbx_strand_id
1 'polypeptide(L)'
;MLKSGKSMRKIFLAILLVFSLAMTGMPFTGPVKADAATPRDHNKQVIGYFTQWDAWKANNAGLPAQGALTHLNIDFSKYTILNFSFFGVAYDGSLHSGDYRNKNIYMPG
;
A
#
# COMPACT_ATOMS: atom_id res chain seq x y z
N MET A 1 -29.63 -12.18 58.50
CA MET A 1 -30.27 -11.40 57.41
C MET A 1 -29.22 -10.69 56.55
N LEU A 2 -28.33 -11.41 55.83
CA LEU A 2 -27.20 -10.82 55.07
C LEU A 2 -26.84 -11.54 53.74
N LYS A 3 -27.68 -12.46 53.25
CA LYS A 3 -27.41 -13.24 52.01
C LYS A 3 -27.72 -12.49 50.70
N SER A 4 -28.41 -11.34 50.75
CA SER A 4 -28.97 -10.67 49.56
C SER A 4 -27.93 -9.97 48.67
N GLY A 5 -26.97 -9.23 49.25
CA GLY A 5 -26.04 -8.38 48.46
C GLY A 5 -25.01 -9.15 47.62
N LYS A 6 -24.54 -10.32 48.08
CA LYS A 6 -23.61 -11.16 47.31
C LYS A 6 -24.29 -11.83 46.10
N SER A 7 -25.58 -12.12 46.19
CA SER A 7 -26.37 -12.69 45.09
C SER A 7 -26.61 -11.64 44.00
N MET A 8 -26.99 -10.43 44.41
CA MET A 8 -27.25 -9.31 43.51
C MET A 8 -26.01 -8.90 42.71
N ARG A 9 -24.82 -8.89 43.33
CA ARG A 9 -23.55 -8.62 42.63
C ARG A 9 -23.21 -9.69 41.58
N LYS A 10 -23.50 -10.96 41.83
CA LYS A 10 -23.27 -12.05 40.87
C LYS A 10 -24.20 -11.96 39.67
N ILE A 11 -25.47 -11.63 39.91
CA ILE A 11 -26.46 -11.40 38.84
C ILE A 11 -26.05 -10.22 37.97
N PHE A 12 -25.62 -9.12 38.59
CA PHE A 12 -25.14 -7.94 37.87
C PHE A 12 -23.91 -8.26 37.00
N LEU A 13 -22.92 -8.99 37.54
CA LEU A 13 -21.74 -9.41 36.78
C LEU A 13 -22.08 -10.38 35.64
N ALA A 14 -23.05 -11.28 35.83
CA ALA A 14 -23.49 -12.19 34.78
C ALA A 14 -24.18 -11.45 33.63
N ILE A 15 -25.03 -10.45 33.94
CA ILE A 15 -25.66 -9.60 32.93
C ILE A 15 -24.60 -8.80 32.15
N LEU A 16 -23.61 -8.26 32.86
CA LEU A 16 -22.53 -7.48 32.26
C LEU A 16 -21.67 -8.34 31.32
N LEU A 17 -21.36 -9.58 31.73
CA LEU A 17 -20.64 -10.54 30.91
C LEU A 17 -21.43 -10.93 29.64
N VAL A 18 -22.73 -11.23 29.76
CA VAL A 18 -23.60 -11.56 28.62
C VAL A 18 -23.70 -10.38 27.66
N PHE A 19 -23.81 -9.15 28.17
CA PHE A 19 -23.82 -7.94 27.35
C PHE A 19 -22.49 -7.74 26.62
N SER A 20 -21.36 -7.93 27.29
CA SER A 20 -20.04 -7.87 26.65
C SER A 20 -19.87 -8.91 25.55
N LEU A 21 -20.30 -10.16 25.79
CA LEU A 21 -20.26 -11.23 24.79
C LEU A 21 -21.15 -10.93 23.57
N ALA A 22 -22.35 -10.38 23.79
CA ALA A 22 -23.27 -9.98 22.73
C ALA A 22 -22.69 -8.84 21.86
N MET A 23 -21.91 -7.93 22.44
CA MET A 23 -21.25 -6.84 21.71
C MET A 23 -20.03 -7.31 20.90
N THR A 24 -19.32 -8.36 21.35
CA THR A 24 -18.15 -8.90 20.61
C THR A 24 -18.49 -9.74 19.39
N GLY A 25 -19.75 -10.21 19.28
CA GLY A 25 -20.20 -11.10 18.21
C GLY A 25 -20.81 -10.42 16.99
N MET A 26 -20.96 -9.09 16.98
CA MET A 26 -21.46 -8.38 15.80
C MET A 26 -20.34 -8.25 14.77
N PRO A 27 -20.41 -8.95 13.61
CA PRO A 27 -19.46 -8.70 12.55
C PRO A 27 -19.59 -7.23 12.13
N PHE A 28 -18.48 -6.52 12.15
CA PHE A 28 -18.41 -5.17 11.62
C PHE A 28 -18.61 -5.26 10.09
N THR A 29 -19.85 -5.05 9.63
CA THR A 29 -20.22 -5.10 8.20
C THR A 29 -19.99 -3.78 7.48
N GLY A 30 -19.22 -2.86 8.08
CA GLY A 30 -18.77 -1.66 7.40
C GLY A 30 -17.86 -2.04 6.23
N PRO A 31 -17.98 -1.40 5.04
CA PRO A 31 -17.04 -1.63 3.96
C PRO A 31 -15.64 -1.27 4.45
N VAL A 32 -14.75 -2.25 4.51
CA VAL A 32 -13.32 -2.00 4.70
C VAL A 32 -12.86 -1.29 3.43
N LYS A 33 -12.76 0.04 3.47
CA LYS A 33 -12.16 0.81 2.38
C LYS A 33 -10.68 0.46 2.32
N ALA A 34 -10.30 -0.44 1.40
CA ALA A 34 -8.91 -0.80 1.15
C ALA A 34 -8.05 0.43 0.78
N ASP A 35 -8.67 1.47 0.23
CA ASP A 35 -8.02 2.67 -0.28
C ASP A 35 -7.40 3.58 0.80
N ALA A 36 -7.69 3.36 2.08
CA ALA A 36 -7.19 4.23 3.16
C ALA A 36 -5.91 3.72 3.83
N ALA A 37 -5.56 2.44 3.69
CA ALA A 37 -4.40 1.89 4.38
C ALA A 37 -3.10 2.55 3.88
N THR A 38 -2.27 2.93 4.83
CA THR A 38 -0.94 3.50 4.64
C THR A 38 0.09 2.64 5.36
N PRO A 39 1.39 2.84 5.11
CA PRO A 39 2.42 2.17 5.88
C PRO A 39 2.39 2.45 7.39
N ARG A 40 1.63 3.45 7.86
CA ARG A 40 1.44 3.71 9.30
C ARG A 40 0.49 2.72 9.98
N ASP A 41 -0.32 2.01 9.20
CA ASP A 41 -1.36 1.11 9.71
C ASP A 41 -0.86 -0.33 9.91
N HIS A 42 0.41 -0.60 9.59
CA HIS A 42 1.02 -1.93 9.70
C HIS A 42 2.55 -1.86 9.89
N ASN A 43 3.15 -2.93 10.41
CA ASN A 43 4.61 -3.04 10.57
C ASN A 43 5.31 -3.76 9.40
N LYS A 44 4.81 -3.60 8.17
CA LYS A 44 5.35 -4.22 6.95
C LYS A 44 6.03 -3.17 6.06
N GLN A 45 7.01 -3.62 5.27
CA GLN A 45 7.52 -2.85 4.15
C GLN A 45 6.60 -3.04 2.92
N VAL A 46 6.21 -1.94 2.30
CA VAL A 46 5.56 -1.88 1.00
C VAL A 46 6.57 -1.34 0.01
N ILE A 47 7.05 -2.21 -0.89
CA ILE A 47 8.10 -1.91 -1.85
C ILE A 47 7.45 -1.76 -3.23
N GLY A 48 7.42 -0.55 -3.74
CA GLY A 48 6.95 -0.24 -5.08
C GLY A 48 8.10 -0.24 -6.08
N TYR A 49 7.80 -0.60 -7.32
CA TYR A 49 8.67 -0.39 -8.46
C TYR A 49 7.92 0.43 -9.50
N PHE A 50 8.56 1.45 -10.05
CA PHE A 50 8.02 2.17 -11.20
C PHE A 50 9.04 2.16 -12.34
N THR A 51 8.55 1.95 -13.55
CA THR A 51 9.42 1.80 -14.71
C THR A 51 9.54 3.11 -15.49
N GLN A 52 10.71 3.34 -16.06
CA GLN A 52 10.91 4.43 -17.02
C GLN A 52 10.03 4.27 -18.26
N TRP A 53 9.83 3.03 -18.72
CA TRP A 53 9.14 2.73 -19.97
C TRP A 53 7.65 3.10 -19.94
N ASP A 54 7.01 2.98 -18.78
CA ASP A 54 5.57 3.23 -18.65
C ASP A 54 5.18 4.69 -18.90
N ALA A 55 6.08 5.64 -18.68
CA ALA A 55 5.86 7.06 -19.00
C ALA A 55 5.63 7.32 -20.50
N TRP A 56 6.19 6.47 -21.37
CA TRP A 56 6.12 6.60 -22.82
C TRP A 56 4.89 5.94 -23.43
N LYS A 57 4.20 5.09 -22.68
CA LYS A 57 2.98 4.41 -23.13
C LYS A 57 1.82 5.39 -23.24
N ALA A 58 0.92 5.13 -24.17
CA ALA A 58 -0.27 5.93 -24.42
C ALA A 58 -1.51 5.03 -24.53
N ASN A 59 -2.58 5.54 -25.13
CA ASN A 59 -3.87 4.86 -25.23
C ASN A 59 -3.80 3.51 -25.96
N ASN A 60 -2.85 3.34 -26.88
CA ASN A 60 -2.59 2.07 -27.55
C ASN A 60 -2.08 0.94 -26.61
N ALA A 61 -1.63 1.28 -25.41
CA ALA A 61 -1.22 0.36 -24.36
C ALA A 61 -2.27 0.25 -23.23
N GLY A 62 -3.50 0.75 -23.46
CA GLY A 62 -4.58 0.71 -22.47
C GLY A 62 -4.49 1.76 -21.36
N LEU A 63 -3.62 2.78 -21.52
CA LEU A 63 -3.51 3.89 -20.58
C LEU A 63 -4.48 5.03 -20.93
N PRO A 64 -4.91 5.86 -19.96
CA PRO A 64 -5.84 6.95 -20.22
C PRO A 64 -5.21 8.12 -21.01
N ALA A 65 -3.89 8.29 -20.92
CA ALA A 65 -3.12 9.29 -21.64
C ALA A 65 -1.63 8.91 -21.63
N GLN A 66 -0.85 9.52 -22.53
CA GLN A 66 0.60 9.49 -22.43
C GLN A 66 1.07 10.18 -21.14
N GLY A 67 2.06 9.59 -20.45
CA GLY A 67 2.53 10.12 -19.16
C GLY A 67 1.62 9.81 -17.97
N ALA A 68 0.57 9.00 -18.13
CA ALA A 68 -0.30 8.58 -17.04
C ALA A 68 0.47 7.83 -15.93
N LEU A 69 1.48 7.05 -16.31
CA LEU A 69 2.30 6.26 -15.38
C LEU A 69 3.70 6.87 -15.22
N THR A 70 3.76 8.02 -14.54
CA THR A 70 5.01 8.71 -14.21
C THR A 70 5.14 8.86 -12.70
N HIS A 71 6.35 9.17 -12.22
CA HIS A 71 6.59 9.44 -10.80
C HIS A 71 5.76 10.61 -10.24
N LEU A 72 5.29 11.52 -11.10
CA LEU A 72 4.43 12.64 -10.72
C LEU A 72 3.02 12.19 -10.32
N ASN A 73 2.59 11.01 -10.78
CA ASN A 73 1.24 10.47 -10.54
C ASN A 73 1.23 9.36 -9.47
N ILE A 74 2.34 9.18 -8.74
CA ILE A 74 2.45 8.18 -7.67
C ILE A 74 2.00 8.81 -6.35
N ASP A 75 1.10 8.14 -5.64
CA ASP A 75 0.83 8.45 -4.24
C ASP A 75 1.93 7.86 -3.35
N PHE A 76 2.92 8.69 -3.02
CA PHE A 76 4.05 8.32 -2.17
C PHE A 76 3.63 7.88 -0.76
N SER A 77 2.44 8.29 -0.29
CA SER A 77 1.96 7.91 1.05
C SER A 77 1.68 6.41 1.19
N LYS A 78 1.61 5.67 0.08
CA LYS A 78 1.33 4.23 0.05
C LYS A 78 2.56 3.33 0.18
N TYR A 79 3.76 3.88 0.00
CA TYR A 79 4.98 3.08 -0.11
C TYR A 79 5.94 3.37 1.04
N THR A 80 6.64 2.33 1.51
CA THR A 80 7.80 2.51 2.41
C THR A 80 9.09 2.68 1.63
N ILE A 81 9.18 2.03 0.46
CA ILE A 81 10.34 2.06 -0.43
C ILE A 81 9.78 2.14 -1.85
N LEU A 82 10.33 3.03 -2.66
CA LEU A 82 9.97 3.15 -4.07
C LEU A 82 11.24 3.08 -4.92
N ASN A 83 11.33 2.04 -5.75
CA ASN A 83 12.49 1.76 -6.59
C ASN A 83 12.23 2.22 -8.03
N PHE A 84 13.17 2.99 -8.58
CA PHE A 84 13.20 3.28 -10.01
C PHE A 84 13.72 2.07 -10.79
N SER A 85 13.08 1.76 -11.91
CA SER A 85 13.40 0.62 -12.77
C SER A 85 13.57 1.04 -14.23
N PHE A 86 14.75 0.90 -14.84
CA PHE A 86 16.02 0.41 -14.28
C PHE A 86 17.17 1.29 -14.73
N PHE A 87 18.23 1.31 -13.91
CA PHE A 87 19.56 1.65 -14.39
C PHE A 87 20.17 0.40 -15.03
N GLY A 88 20.71 0.55 -16.24
CA GLY A 88 21.63 -0.39 -16.84
C GLY A 88 23.07 -0.08 -16.44
N VAL A 89 23.94 -1.08 -16.60
CA VAL A 89 25.39 -0.93 -16.39
C VAL A 89 26.06 -0.88 -17.77
N ALA A 90 26.85 0.17 -18.01
CA ALA A 90 27.63 0.32 -19.23
C ALA A 90 28.92 -0.51 -19.18
N TYR A 91 29.62 -0.66 -20.31
CA TYR A 91 30.86 -1.46 -20.40
C TYR A 91 31.96 -0.94 -19.46
N ASP A 92 31.99 0.37 -19.21
CA ASP A 92 32.94 1.03 -18.30
C ASP A 92 32.52 0.95 -16.82
N GLY A 93 31.43 0.26 -16.50
CA GLY A 93 30.90 0.10 -15.14
C GLY A 93 30.03 1.27 -14.65
N SER A 94 29.81 2.30 -15.46
CA SER A 94 28.93 3.42 -15.10
C SER A 94 27.44 3.04 -15.16
N LEU A 95 26.60 3.69 -14.34
CA LEU A 95 25.15 3.48 -14.30
C LEU A 95 24.41 4.47 -15.20
N HIS A 96 23.54 3.98 -16.08
CA HIS A 96 22.75 4.81 -17.01
C HIS A 96 21.29 4.40 -16.95
N SER A 97 20.36 5.36 -16.87
CA SER A 97 18.96 5.06 -17.16
C SER A 97 18.78 5.03 -18.68
N GLY A 98 17.75 4.35 -19.17
CA GLY A 98 17.44 4.33 -20.60
C GLY A 98 16.88 5.66 -21.12
N ASP A 99 16.72 6.68 -20.27
CA ASP A 99 16.17 7.98 -20.67
C ASP A 99 17.29 8.80 -21.27
N TYR A 100 17.09 9.32 -22.47
CA TYR A 100 18.16 9.84 -23.34
C TYR A 100 19.18 8.80 -23.82
N ARG A 101 18.76 7.55 -24.09
CA ARG A 101 19.62 6.63 -24.87
C ARG A 101 20.03 7.34 -26.16
N ASN A 102 21.32 7.66 -26.28
CA ASN A 102 21.90 8.23 -27.49
C ASN A 102 21.48 7.34 -28.66
N LYS A 103 20.81 7.88 -29.68
CA LYS A 103 20.33 7.05 -30.79
C LYS A 103 21.48 6.44 -31.60
N ASN A 104 22.70 6.93 -31.42
CA ASN A 104 23.89 6.52 -32.15
C ASN A 104 24.77 5.51 -31.40
N ILE A 105 24.33 4.86 -30.30
CA ILE A 105 25.23 3.93 -29.53
C ILE A 105 25.75 2.74 -30.36
N TYR A 106 25.09 2.41 -31.47
CA TYR A 106 25.50 1.33 -32.36
C TYR A 106 26.58 1.74 -33.37
N MET A 107 26.97 3.02 -33.43
CA MET A 107 27.99 3.53 -34.34
C MET A 107 29.40 3.43 -33.72
N PRO A 108 30.46 3.18 -34.52
CA PRO A 108 31.84 3.32 -34.08
C PRO A 108 32.11 4.76 -33.61
N GLY A 109 32.85 4.91 -32.50
CA GLY A 109 33.23 6.21 -31.91
C GLY A 109 34.30 6.95 -32.69
#